data_AF-A0A2G2JUL7-F1
#
_entry.id   AF-A0A2G2JUL7-F1
#
_cell.length_a   1.000
_cell.length_b   1.000
_cell.length_c   1.000
_cell.angle_alpha   90.00
_cell.angle_beta   90.00
_cell.angle_gamma   90.00
#
_symmetry.space_group_name_H-M   'P 1'
#
loop_
_entity.id
_entity.type
_entity.pdbx_description
1 polymer ?
#
loop_
_entity_poly.entity_id
_entity_poly.type
_entity_poly.pdbx_seq_one_letter_code
_entity_poly.pdbx_strand_id
1 'polypeptide(L)'
;MSDDLIDEISDSLDDYLVSLADGLAEAQLRLDDMAAVSGPEGIRYQIPKLEFDLKVDFSLQVNTEESGESVKRFLIKAKNDSSTSTNSKQSVTSTLSGSFVAVPVNQGTPAHVIETELIRKSAKEVVLNVYVNHANGEPATDVEVEVNIDRERSDALNKSEGRSALKPATELSEGVLLTTVDGVASTQLLIATQETKQNRIIVVIDCQGQTETIHYRVVK
;
A
#
# COMPACT_ATOMS: atom_id res chain seq x y z
N MET A 1 4.64 -2.07 42.90
CA MET A 1 3.96 -2.86 41.85
C MET A 1 5.04 -3.17 40.83
N SER A 2 5.25 -4.44 40.51
CA SER A 2 6.33 -4.90 39.63
C SER A 2 6.08 -4.43 38.18
N ASP A 3 7.12 -3.98 37.48
CA ASP A 3 7.04 -3.58 36.05
C ASP A 3 6.43 -4.69 35.18
N ASP A 4 6.73 -5.96 35.48
CA ASP A 4 6.15 -7.13 34.80
C ASP A 4 4.61 -7.14 34.79
N LEU A 5 3.97 -6.52 35.79
CA LEU A 5 2.51 -6.44 35.89
C LEU A 5 1.93 -5.40 34.92
N ILE A 6 2.67 -4.32 34.66
CA ILE A 6 2.25 -3.26 33.75
C ILE A 6 2.37 -3.75 32.31
N ASP A 7 3.42 -4.51 32.02
CA ASP A 7 3.68 -5.06 30.68
C ASP A 7 2.60 -6.09 30.29
N GLU A 8 2.22 -7.04 31.17
CA GLU A 8 1.16 -8.02 30.87
C GLU A 8 -0.23 -7.37 30.67
N ILE A 9 -0.49 -6.26 31.37
CA ILE A 9 -1.72 -5.46 31.19
C ILE A 9 -1.70 -4.71 29.85
N SER A 10 -0.53 -4.20 29.44
CA SER A 10 -0.35 -3.54 28.14
C SER A 10 -0.59 -4.52 27.00
N ASP A 11 0.05 -5.70 27.04
CA ASP A 11 -0.07 -6.71 25.99
C ASP A 11 -1.53 -7.18 25.80
N SER A 12 -2.23 -7.46 26.90
CA SER A 12 -3.64 -7.88 26.83
C SER A 12 -4.58 -6.78 26.35
N LEU A 13 -4.25 -5.51 26.62
CA LEU A 13 -5.00 -4.37 26.09
C LEU A 13 -4.75 -4.18 24.59
N ASP A 14 -3.50 -4.31 24.15
CA ASP A 14 -3.12 -4.21 22.75
C ASP A 14 -3.81 -5.28 21.91
N ASP A 15 -3.81 -6.54 22.37
CA ASP A 15 -4.56 -7.64 21.74
C ASP A 15 -6.05 -7.33 21.60
N TYR A 16 -6.64 -6.69 22.63
CA TYR A 16 -8.04 -6.29 22.59
C TYR A 16 -8.29 -5.17 21.57
N LEU A 17 -7.43 -4.14 21.52
CA LEU A 17 -7.53 -3.06 20.54
C LEU A 17 -7.37 -3.56 19.11
N VAL A 18 -6.47 -4.52 18.87
CA VAL A 18 -6.33 -5.21 17.58
C VAL A 18 -7.61 -5.95 17.23
N SER A 19 -8.17 -6.71 18.17
CA SER A 19 -9.44 -7.43 17.92
C SER A 19 -10.62 -6.50 17.60
N LEU A 20 -10.64 -5.29 18.19
CA LEU A 20 -11.62 -4.26 17.87
C LEU A 20 -11.41 -3.67 16.47
N ALA A 21 -10.16 -3.43 16.08
CA ALA A 21 -9.83 -2.95 14.74
C ALA A 21 -10.22 -3.96 13.67
N ASP A 22 -9.96 -5.25 13.89
CA ASP A 22 -10.37 -6.33 13.00
C ASP A 22 -11.91 -6.43 12.92
N GLY A 23 -12.60 -6.34 14.05
CA GLY A 23 -14.06 -6.31 14.09
C GLY A 23 -14.66 -5.11 13.35
N LEU A 24 -14.00 -3.95 13.42
CA LEU A 24 -14.39 -2.76 12.67
C LEU A 24 -14.18 -2.94 11.17
N ALA A 25 -13.06 -3.54 10.76
CA ALA A 25 -12.79 -3.86 9.37
C ALA A 25 -13.81 -4.87 8.81
N GLU A 26 -14.18 -5.89 9.58
CA GLU A 26 -15.22 -6.85 9.20
C GLU A 26 -16.60 -6.18 9.09
N ALA A 27 -16.93 -5.26 10.00
CA ALA A 27 -18.18 -4.50 9.93
C ALA A 27 -18.23 -3.61 8.68
N GLN A 28 -17.12 -2.97 8.33
CA GLN A 28 -16.97 -2.18 7.11
C GLN A 28 -17.18 -3.04 5.84
N LEU A 29 -16.59 -4.23 5.78
CA LEU A 29 -16.80 -5.18 4.67
C LEU A 29 -18.26 -5.59 4.52
N ARG A 30 -18.95 -5.88 5.63
CA ARG A 30 -20.37 -6.23 5.60
C ARG A 30 -21.26 -5.06 5.16
N LEU A 31 -20.92 -3.83 5.54
CA LEU A 31 -21.62 -2.63 5.07
C LEU A 31 -21.45 -2.44 3.57
N ASP A 32 -20.24 -2.65 3.05
CA ASP A 32 -19.94 -2.58 1.62
C ASP A 32 -20.71 -3.65 0.83
N ASP A 33 -20.79 -4.89 1.33
CA ASP A 33 -21.57 -5.98 0.74
C ASP A 33 -23.08 -5.67 0.73
N MET A 34 -23.62 -5.10 1.81
CA MET A 34 -25.04 -4.72 1.87
C MET A 34 -25.37 -3.55 0.94
N ALA A 35 -24.46 -2.60 0.79
CA ALA A 35 -24.61 -1.46 -0.11
C ALA A 35 -24.71 -1.89 -1.58
N ALA A 36 -23.90 -2.89 -1.96
CA ALA A 36 -23.90 -3.47 -3.30
C ALA A 36 -25.22 -4.16 -3.67
N VAL A 37 -26.03 -4.56 -2.69
CA VAL A 37 -27.27 -5.33 -2.91
C VAL A 37 -28.51 -4.44 -3.06
N SER A 38 -28.50 -3.17 -2.59
CA SER A 38 -29.74 -2.38 -2.42
C SER A 38 -29.72 -0.92 -2.93
N GLY A 39 -28.74 -0.48 -3.72
CA GLY A 39 -28.67 0.91 -4.20
C GLY A 39 -28.36 1.06 -5.70
N PRO A 40 -28.58 2.26 -6.29
CA PRO A 40 -28.00 2.60 -7.59
C PRO A 40 -26.48 2.54 -7.48
N GLU A 41 -25.79 2.19 -8.57
CA GLU A 41 -24.33 2.06 -8.56
C GLU A 41 -23.65 3.29 -7.92
N GLY A 42 -22.87 3.06 -6.86
CA GLY A 42 -21.95 4.07 -6.32
C GLY A 42 -22.14 4.52 -4.87
N ILE A 43 -23.14 4.04 -4.11
CA ILE A 43 -23.21 4.37 -2.67
C ILE A 43 -22.31 3.39 -1.89
N ARG A 44 -21.14 3.87 -1.43
CA ARG A 44 -20.28 3.14 -0.48
C ARG A 44 -20.45 3.72 0.92
N TYR A 45 -20.69 2.89 1.91
CA TYR A 45 -20.81 3.31 3.30
C TYR A 45 -19.47 3.15 4.00
N GLN A 46 -18.72 4.23 4.19
CA GLN A 46 -17.48 4.21 4.97
C GLN A 46 -17.75 4.69 6.40
N ILE A 47 -17.15 4.04 7.41
CA ILE A 47 -17.11 4.56 8.78
C ILE A 47 -15.93 5.55 8.89
N PRO A 48 -16.16 6.87 8.86
CA PRO A 48 -15.05 7.84 8.84
C PRO A 48 -14.35 7.95 10.20
N LYS A 49 -15.12 7.78 11.28
CA LYS A 49 -14.65 7.88 12.66
C LYS A 49 -15.55 7.05 13.56
N LEU A 50 -14.94 6.27 14.45
CA LEU A 50 -15.62 5.58 15.54
C LEU A 50 -14.99 6.01 16.86
N GLU A 51 -15.79 6.60 17.74
CA GLU A 51 -15.38 6.91 19.11
C GLU A 51 -15.85 5.79 20.04
N PHE A 52 -15.02 5.41 21.00
CA PHE A 52 -15.37 4.39 21.99
C PHE A 52 -15.00 4.83 23.40
N ASP A 53 -15.83 4.42 24.36
CA ASP A 53 -15.60 4.52 25.80
C ASP A 53 -15.74 3.13 26.42
N LEU A 54 -14.63 2.54 26.83
CA LEU A 54 -14.56 1.19 27.37
C LEU A 54 -14.36 1.24 28.88
N LYS A 55 -15.24 0.58 29.63
CA LYS A 55 -15.05 0.31 31.07
C LYS A 55 -14.47 -1.10 31.23
N VAL A 56 -13.24 -1.18 31.72
CA VAL A 56 -12.52 -2.45 31.88
C VAL A 56 -12.42 -2.80 33.36
N ASP A 57 -12.85 -4.02 33.70
CA ASP A 57 -12.60 -4.62 35.01
C ASP A 57 -11.48 -5.65 34.89
N PHE A 58 -10.42 -5.39 35.64
CA PHE A 58 -9.23 -6.21 35.66
C PHE A 58 -9.35 -7.31 36.74
N SER A 59 -9.15 -8.58 36.37
CA SER A 59 -9.23 -9.71 37.32
C SER A 59 -8.03 -10.65 37.20
N LEU A 60 -7.32 -10.84 38.32
CA LEU A 60 -6.22 -11.79 38.43
C LEU A 60 -6.76 -13.21 38.64
N GLN A 61 -6.51 -14.12 37.70
CA GLN A 61 -6.72 -15.55 37.92
C GLN A 61 -5.37 -16.21 38.24
N VAL A 62 -5.28 -16.78 39.45
CA VAL A 62 -4.14 -17.59 39.86
C VAL A 62 -4.54 -19.05 39.70
N ASN A 63 -4.03 -19.71 38.66
CA ASN A 63 -4.16 -21.16 38.53
C ASN A 63 -2.94 -21.81 39.16
N THR A 64 -3.17 -22.56 40.24
CA THR A 64 -2.12 -23.37 40.86
C THR A 64 -2.10 -24.73 40.16
N GLU A 65 -1.10 -24.98 39.31
CA GLU A 65 -0.87 -26.32 38.77
C GLU A 65 -0.13 -27.19 39.82
N GLU A 66 -0.40 -28.50 39.83
CA GLU A 66 0.14 -29.47 40.83
C GLU A 66 1.68 -29.64 40.80
N SER A 67 2.39 -28.93 39.92
CA SER A 67 3.87 -28.95 39.81
C SER A 67 4.58 -27.73 40.42
N GLY A 68 3.92 -26.98 41.31
CA GLY A 68 4.58 -25.99 42.18
C GLY A 68 4.99 -24.67 41.52
N GLU A 69 4.75 -24.49 40.22
CA GLU A 69 4.92 -23.21 39.54
C GLU A 69 3.54 -22.59 39.27
N SER A 70 3.30 -21.40 39.83
CA SER A 70 2.01 -20.71 39.72
C SER A 70 2.04 -19.77 38.51
N VAL A 71 1.36 -20.17 37.43
CA VAL A 71 1.19 -19.30 36.27
C VAL A 71 0.03 -18.34 36.58
N LYS A 72 0.38 -17.09 36.85
CA LYS A 72 -0.60 -15.99 36.92
C LYS A 72 -0.92 -15.58 35.49
N ARG A 73 -2.20 -15.53 35.14
CA ARG A 73 -2.65 -14.95 33.87
C ARG A 73 -3.69 -13.91 34.14
N PHE A 74 -3.50 -12.73 33.57
CA PHE A 74 -4.51 -11.69 33.60
C PHE A 74 -5.50 -11.86 32.45
N LEU A 75 -6.80 -11.79 32.76
CA LEU A 75 -7.86 -11.86 31.77
C LEU A 75 -8.68 -10.59 31.85
N ILE A 76 -8.67 -9.83 30.75
CA ILE A 76 -9.58 -8.72 30.53
C ILE A 76 -10.96 -9.30 30.22
N LYS A 77 -11.98 -8.91 30.99
CA LYS A 77 -13.38 -9.24 30.70
C LYS A 77 -14.17 -7.95 30.54
N ALA A 78 -14.83 -7.82 29.38
CA ALA A 78 -15.85 -6.80 29.21
C ALA A 78 -16.94 -7.04 30.26
N LYS A 79 -17.31 -5.99 31.00
CA LYS A 79 -18.33 -6.08 32.05
C LYS A 79 -19.71 -6.32 31.42
N ASN A 80 -20.14 -7.58 31.38
CA ASN A 80 -21.56 -7.91 31.20
C ASN A 80 -22.24 -7.86 32.57
N ASP A 81 -23.33 -7.09 32.66
CA ASP A 81 -23.97 -6.65 33.91
C ASP A 81 -24.76 -7.75 34.65
N SER A 82 -24.35 -9.01 34.56
CA SER A 82 -25.05 -10.13 35.21
C SER A 82 -24.12 -11.31 35.53
N SER A 83 -23.35 -11.24 36.62
CA SER A 83 -23.10 -12.43 37.45
C SER A 83 -22.47 -12.06 38.80
N THR A 84 -23.17 -12.38 39.87
CA THR A 84 -22.68 -12.35 41.25
C THR A 84 -21.81 -13.59 41.49
N SER A 85 -20.50 -13.41 41.72
CA SER A 85 -19.67 -14.48 42.31
C SER A 85 -18.65 -13.90 43.28
N THR A 86 -18.84 -14.27 44.55
CA THR A 86 -18.04 -13.93 45.73
C THR A 86 -16.74 -14.74 45.71
N ASN A 87 -15.67 -14.12 45.23
CA ASN A 87 -14.28 -14.45 45.56
C ASN A 87 -13.56 -13.11 45.63
N SER A 88 -12.60 -12.96 46.54
CA SER A 88 -11.88 -11.71 46.81
C SER A 88 -11.14 -11.21 45.56
N LYS A 89 -11.86 -10.48 44.71
CA LYS A 89 -11.38 -9.82 43.51
C LYS A 89 -11.00 -8.40 43.89
N GLN A 90 -9.71 -8.08 43.81
CA GLN A 90 -9.29 -6.68 43.77
C GLN A 90 -9.56 -6.20 42.33
N SER A 91 -10.75 -5.66 42.09
CA SER A 91 -11.12 -5.11 40.79
C SER A 91 -10.70 -3.65 40.73
N VAL A 92 -9.84 -3.33 39.75
CA VAL A 92 -9.59 -1.95 39.35
C VAL A 92 -10.45 -1.69 38.12
N THR A 93 -11.38 -0.73 38.20
CA THR A 93 -12.19 -0.30 37.07
C THR A 93 -11.49 0.87 36.40
N SER A 94 -11.11 0.70 35.14
CA SER A 94 -10.51 1.76 34.31
C SER A 94 -11.44 2.13 33.17
N THR A 95 -11.46 3.42 32.80
CA THR A 95 -12.18 3.89 31.61
C THR A 95 -11.14 4.24 30.55
N LEU A 96 -11.21 3.59 29.40
CA LEU A 96 -10.37 3.86 28.24
C LEU A 96 -11.24 4.47 27.14
N SER A 97 -10.86 5.66 26.69
CA SER A 97 -11.54 6.36 25.61
C SER A 97 -10.59 6.51 24.42
N GLY A 98 -11.10 6.33 23.21
CA GLY A 98 -10.29 6.43 22.00
C GLY A 98 -11.13 6.62 20.75
N SER A 99 -10.47 6.80 19.61
CA SER A 99 -11.14 6.87 18.31
C SER A 99 -10.37 6.17 17.22
N PHE A 100 -11.06 5.34 16.44
CA PHE A 100 -10.57 4.87 15.14
C PHE A 100 -10.94 5.89 14.07
N VAL A 101 -9.97 6.29 13.25
CA VAL A 101 -10.16 7.25 12.15
C VAL A 101 -9.75 6.58 10.85
N ALA A 102 -10.62 6.59 9.86
CA ALA A 102 -10.29 6.08 8.54
C ALA A 102 -9.36 7.07 7.83
N VAL A 103 -8.16 6.62 7.45
CA VAL A 103 -7.25 7.38 6.61
C VAL A 103 -7.33 6.82 5.20
N PRO A 104 -7.73 7.62 4.19
CA PRO A 104 -7.76 7.15 2.82
C PRO A 104 -6.35 6.77 2.34
N VAL A 105 -6.28 5.84 1.38
CA VAL A 105 -5.04 5.60 0.62
C VAL A 105 -4.51 6.93 0.06
N ASN A 106 -3.20 7.11 0.08
CA ASN A 106 -2.52 8.34 -0.37
C ASN A 106 -2.98 9.65 0.33
N GLN A 107 -3.37 9.57 1.61
CA GLN A 107 -3.82 10.73 2.41
C GLN A 107 -5.04 11.47 1.82
N GLY A 108 -5.83 10.80 0.99
CA GLY A 108 -6.98 11.41 0.30
C GLY A 108 -6.62 12.09 -1.03
N THR A 109 -5.36 12.00 -1.46
CA THR A 109 -4.94 12.47 -2.79
C THR A 109 -5.43 11.46 -3.84
N PRO A 110 -6.04 11.91 -4.96
CA PRO A 110 -6.47 11.00 -6.01
C PRO A 110 -5.28 10.19 -6.53
N ALA A 111 -5.51 8.91 -6.81
CA ALA A 111 -4.49 8.01 -7.35
C ALA A 111 -3.86 8.58 -8.62
N HIS A 112 -2.58 8.25 -8.86
CA HIS A 112 -1.90 8.65 -10.08
C HIS A 112 -2.33 7.78 -11.27
N VAL A 113 -2.39 8.42 -12.44
CA VAL A 113 -2.60 7.82 -13.76
C VAL A 113 -1.41 8.24 -14.60
N ILE A 114 -0.80 7.26 -15.27
CA ILE A 114 0.33 7.49 -16.17
C ILE A 114 -0.10 7.32 -17.61
N GLU A 115 0.39 8.20 -18.47
CA GLU A 115 0.29 8.10 -19.92
C GLU A 115 1.66 8.42 -20.54
N THR A 116 1.98 7.77 -21.66
CA THR A 116 3.31 7.93 -22.27
C THR A 116 3.21 8.34 -23.73
N GLU A 117 4.16 9.18 -24.15
CA GLU A 117 4.32 9.60 -25.54
C GLU A 117 5.78 9.45 -25.98
N LEU A 118 5.97 8.83 -27.15
CA LEU A 118 7.28 8.71 -27.78
C LEU A 118 7.36 9.63 -29.00
N ILE A 119 8.21 10.66 -28.92
CA ILE A 119 8.46 11.60 -30.01
C ILE A 119 9.81 11.28 -30.65
N ARG A 120 9.77 10.72 -31.87
CA ARG A 120 11.00 10.45 -32.63
C ARG A 120 11.62 11.78 -33.12
N LYS A 121 12.84 12.09 -32.64
CA LYS A 121 13.63 13.24 -33.12
C LYS A 121 14.51 12.87 -34.30
N SER A 122 15.10 11.67 -34.27
CA SER A 122 15.95 11.16 -35.36
C SER A 122 15.87 9.63 -35.46
N ALA A 123 16.69 9.02 -36.31
CA ALA A 123 16.82 7.56 -36.33
C ALA A 123 17.53 6.99 -35.09
N LYS A 124 18.20 7.84 -34.30
CA LYS A 124 19.01 7.44 -33.15
C LYS A 124 18.53 8.02 -31.82
N GLU A 125 17.50 8.85 -31.86
CA GLU A 125 17.06 9.62 -30.70
C GLU A 125 15.54 9.71 -30.70
N VAL A 126 14.96 9.29 -29.58
CA VAL A 126 13.53 9.33 -29.30
C VAL A 126 13.36 9.98 -27.95
N VAL A 127 12.49 10.98 -27.85
CA VAL A 127 12.09 11.57 -26.57
C VAL A 127 10.94 10.76 -26.03
N LEU A 128 11.04 10.33 -24.78
CA LEU A 128 9.97 9.71 -24.01
C LEU A 128 9.44 10.73 -23.03
N ASN A 129 8.19 11.16 -23.23
CA ASN A 129 7.43 11.93 -22.27
C ASN A 129 6.56 10.97 -21.45
N VAL A 130 6.57 11.14 -20.14
CA VAL A 130 5.66 10.48 -19.20
C VAL A 130 4.80 11.56 -18.57
N TYR A 131 3.50 11.47 -18.77
CA TYR A 131 2.49 12.33 -18.17
C TYR A 131 1.96 11.63 -16.94
N VAL A 132 2.07 12.28 -15.78
CA VAL A 132 1.54 11.80 -14.52
C VAL A 132 0.47 12.76 -14.06
N ASN A 133 -0.77 12.28 -14.05
CA ASN A 133 -1.93 13.04 -13.58
C ASN A 133 -2.52 12.34 -12.36
N HIS A 134 -3.21 13.10 -11.52
CA HIS A 134 -4.17 12.57 -10.57
C HIS A 134 -5.40 12.04 -11.31
N ALA A 135 -6.14 11.12 -10.70
CA ALA A 135 -7.35 10.53 -11.31
C ALA A 135 -8.47 11.55 -11.60
N ASN A 136 -8.40 12.76 -11.03
CA ASN A 136 -9.28 13.88 -11.35
C ASN A 136 -8.83 14.68 -12.59
N GLY A 137 -7.71 14.31 -13.22
CA GLY A 137 -7.12 14.96 -14.39
C GLY A 137 -6.14 16.10 -14.09
N GLU A 138 -5.87 16.40 -12.81
CA GLU A 138 -4.89 17.43 -12.45
C GLU A 138 -3.45 16.90 -12.58
N PRO A 139 -2.49 17.72 -13.06
CA PRO A 139 -1.10 17.30 -13.18
C PRO A 139 -0.47 17.05 -11.81
N ALA A 140 0.25 15.93 -11.68
CA ALA A 140 0.96 15.58 -10.46
C ALA A 140 2.40 16.11 -10.54
N THR A 141 2.72 17.11 -9.72
CA THR A 141 4.04 17.79 -9.71
C THR A 141 5.00 17.15 -8.71
N ASP A 142 6.31 17.16 -9.02
CA ASP A 142 7.38 16.67 -8.14
C ASP A 142 7.22 15.19 -7.77
N VAL A 143 6.66 14.40 -8.69
CA VAL A 143 6.49 12.96 -8.55
C VAL A 143 7.66 12.27 -9.23
N GLU A 144 8.27 11.32 -8.53
CA GLU A 144 9.34 10.49 -9.07
C GLU A 144 8.79 9.48 -10.09
N VAL A 145 9.46 9.41 -11.24
CA VAL A 145 9.19 8.47 -12.33
C VAL A 145 10.49 7.73 -12.62
N GLU A 146 10.44 6.40 -12.48
CA GLU A 146 11.53 5.53 -12.84
C GLU A 146 11.33 4.99 -14.26
N VAL A 147 12.36 5.09 -15.09
CA VAL A 147 12.36 4.61 -16.47
C VAL A 147 13.57 3.72 -16.68
N ASN A 148 13.33 2.48 -17.08
CA ASN A 148 14.35 1.46 -17.26
C ASN A 148 14.20 0.74 -18.60
N ILE A 149 15.33 0.38 -19.22
CA ILE A 149 15.34 -0.54 -20.36
C ILE A 149 15.43 -1.96 -19.82
N ASP A 150 14.40 -2.77 -20.06
CA ASP A 150 14.43 -4.21 -19.77
C ASP A 150 15.25 -4.91 -20.88
N ARG A 151 16.57 -4.94 -20.69
CA ARG A 151 17.50 -5.51 -21.66
C ARG A 151 17.33 -7.01 -21.80
N GLU A 152 17.11 -7.73 -20.70
CA GLU A 152 16.95 -9.18 -20.73
C GLU A 152 15.73 -9.57 -21.58
N ARG A 153 14.58 -8.95 -21.33
CA ARG A 153 13.36 -9.20 -22.09
C ARG A 153 13.46 -8.70 -23.52
N SER A 154 14.12 -7.57 -23.75
CA SER A 154 14.40 -7.07 -25.11
C SER A 154 15.24 -8.06 -25.90
N ASP A 155 16.31 -8.59 -25.30
CA ASP A 155 17.22 -9.54 -25.94
C ASP A 155 16.54 -10.89 -26.18
N ALA A 156 15.74 -11.37 -25.23
CA ALA A 156 14.93 -12.57 -25.39
C ALA A 156 13.95 -12.44 -26.57
N LEU A 157 13.25 -11.30 -26.69
CA LEU A 157 12.33 -11.02 -27.79
C LEU A 157 13.05 -10.86 -29.14
N ASN A 158 14.19 -10.17 -29.16
CA ASN A 158 14.96 -10.01 -30.38
C ASN A 158 15.52 -11.35 -30.86
N LYS A 159 16.01 -12.19 -29.94
CA LYS A 159 16.55 -13.52 -30.23
C LYS A 159 15.47 -14.46 -30.77
N SER A 160 14.24 -14.43 -30.23
CA SER A 160 13.13 -15.25 -30.74
C SER A 160 12.73 -14.88 -32.17
N GLU A 161 12.95 -13.62 -32.57
CA GLU A 161 12.74 -13.12 -33.93
C GLU A 161 14.02 -13.19 -34.81
N GLY A 162 15.06 -13.91 -34.37
CA GLY A 162 16.30 -14.11 -35.13
C GLY A 162 17.20 -12.87 -35.25
N ARG A 163 17.03 -11.88 -34.37
CA ARG A 163 17.80 -10.63 -34.35
C ARG A 163 18.88 -10.63 -33.27
N SER A 164 19.79 -9.66 -33.36
CA SER A 164 20.88 -9.53 -32.38
C SER A 164 20.41 -8.83 -31.10
N ALA A 165 21.10 -9.12 -30.00
CA ALA A 165 20.92 -8.41 -28.73
C ALA A 165 21.13 -6.90 -28.87
N LEU A 166 20.48 -6.14 -27.99
CA LEU A 166 20.62 -4.69 -27.89
C LEU A 166 22.07 -4.30 -27.68
N LYS A 167 22.47 -3.20 -28.31
CA LYS A 167 23.82 -2.70 -28.12
C LYS A 167 23.95 -1.99 -26.76
N PRO A 168 25.12 -2.06 -26.12
CA PRO A 168 25.34 -1.37 -24.83
C PRO A 168 25.07 0.14 -24.92
N ALA A 169 25.46 0.78 -26.03
CA ALA A 169 25.22 2.21 -26.29
C ALA A 169 23.77 2.57 -26.67
N THR A 170 22.83 1.62 -26.57
CA THR A 170 21.39 1.91 -26.61
C THR A 170 20.95 2.11 -25.17
N GLU A 171 20.68 3.33 -24.75
CA GLU A 171 20.54 3.73 -23.34
C GLU A 171 19.54 4.87 -23.16
N LEU A 172 19.15 5.13 -21.91
CA LEU A 172 18.38 6.32 -21.52
C LEU A 172 19.36 7.41 -21.06
N SER A 173 19.07 8.67 -21.36
CA SER A 173 19.86 9.79 -20.83
C SER A 173 19.78 9.88 -19.31
N GLU A 174 18.58 9.67 -18.76
CA GLU A 174 18.28 9.65 -17.34
C GLU A 174 17.22 8.58 -17.07
N GLY A 175 17.35 7.85 -15.96
CA GLY A 175 16.46 6.75 -15.57
C GLY A 175 15.57 7.03 -14.37
N VAL A 176 15.80 8.13 -13.65
CA VAL A 176 14.94 8.60 -12.55
C VAL A 176 14.70 10.08 -12.77
N LEU A 177 13.43 10.47 -12.83
CA LEU A 177 13.00 11.81 -13.23
C LEU A 177 11.98 12.33 -12.22
N LEU A 178 11.87 13.65 -12.10
CA LEU A 178 10.78 14.30 -11.37
C LEU A 178 9.85 14.98 -12.38
N THR A 179 8.55 14.88 -12.15
CA THR A 179 7.56 15.57 -12.97
C THR A 179 7.60 17.08 -12.76
N THR A 180 7.44 17.84 -13.84
CA THR A 180 7.32 19.30 -13.80
C THR A 180 5.96 19.74 -13.23
N VAL A 181 5.74 21.06 -13.14
CA VAL A 181 4.45 21.66 -12.78
C VAL A 181 3.29 21.26 -13.69
N ASP A 182 3.59 20.81 -14.91
CA ASP A 182 2.62 20.34 -15.89
C ASP A 182 2.41 18.81 -15.79
N GLY A 183 3.01 18.14 -14.80
CA GLY A 183 2.91 16.70 -14.60
C GLY A 183 3.74 15.88 -15.59
N VAL A 184 4.78 16.48 -16.20
CA VAL A 184 5.57 15.83 -17.25
C VAL A 184 6.97 15.48 -16.77
N ALA A 185 7.39 14.24 -16.94
CA ALA A 185 8.77 13.79 -16.85
C ALA A 185 9.28 13.41 -18.26
N SER A 186 10.48 13.84 -18.66
CA SER A 186 10.99 13.62 -20.01
C SER A 186 12.42 13.10 -19.99
N THR A 187 12.69 12.02 -20.74
CA THR A 187 14.04 11.46 -20.95
C THR A 187 14.25 11.10 -22.42
N GLN A 188 15.51 10.92 -22.83
CA GLN A 188 15.87 10.55 -24.19
C GLN A 188 16.27 9.07 -24.24
N LEU A 189 15.63 8.32 -25.13
CA LEU A 189 16.10 7.01 -25.56
C LEU A 189 17.08 7.18 -26.71
N LEU A 190 18.36 6.96 -26.41
CA LEU A 190 19.48 6.97 -27.34
C LEU A 190 19.64 5.57 -27.94
N ILE A 191 19.66 5.46 -29.26
CA ILE A 191 19.77 4.19 -29.99
C ILE A 191 21.16 4.10 -30.61
N ALA A 192 21.90 3.04 -30.28
CA ALA A 192 23.24 2.85 -30.78
C ALA A 192 23.30 2.88 -32.32
N THR A 193 24.39 3.46 -32.86
CA THR A 193 24.60 3.52 -34.32
C THR A 193 24.65 2.13 -34.96
N GLN A 194 25.13 1.12 -34.22
CA GLN A 194 25.20 -0.28 -34.68
C GLN A 194 23.97 -1.13 -34.31
N GLU A 195 22.91 -0.52 -33.76
CA GLU A 195 21.67 -1.23 -33.44
C GLU A 195 21.01 -1.82 -34.70
N THR A 196 20.44 -3.02 -34.59
CA THR A 196 19.86 -3.71 -35.74
C THR A 196 18.49 -3.11 -36.08
N LYS A 197 18.19 -2.93 -37.37
CA LYS A 197 16.85 -2.52 -37.82
C LYS A 197 15.82 -3.54 -37.35
N GLN A 198 14.63 -3.08 -36.96
CA GLN A 198 13.55 -3.88 -36.38
C GLN A 198 13.81 -4.45 -34.97
N ASN A 199 14.97 -4.20 -34.34
CA ASN A 199 15.15 -4.56 -32.93
C ASN A 199 14.07 -3.90 -32.06
N ARG A 200 13.60 -4.65 -31.08
CA ARG A 200 12.66 -4.22 -30.05
C ARG A 200 13.43 -3.76 -28.83
N ILE A 201 13.07 -2.59 -28.33
CA ILE A 201 13.55 -2.03 -27.07
C ILE A 201 12.32 -1.98 -26.16
N ILE A 202 12.37 -2.76 -25.07
CA ILE A 202 11.34 -2.77 -24.04
C ILE A 202 11.75 -1.75 -22.98
N VAL A 203 10.89 -0.76 -22.76
CA VAL A 203 11.07 0.27 -21.75
C VAL A 203 9.98 0.07 -20.71
N VAL A 204 10.37 -0.03 -19.44
CA VAL A 204 9.49 -0.15 -18.29
C VAL A 204 9.51 1.16 -17.54
N ILE A 205 8.33 1.70 -17.26
CA ILE A 205 8.13 2.95 -16.56
C ILE A 205 7.34 2.64 -15.30
N ASP A 206 7.84 3.07 -14.15
CA ASP A 206 7.17 2.92 -12.88
C ASP A 206 6.98 4.28 -12.20
N CYS A 207 5.80 4.49 -11.63
CA CYS A 207 5.48 5.68 -10.86
C CYS A 207 4.43 5.34 -9.82
N GLN A 208 4.80 5.38 -8.53
CA GLN A 208 3.87 5.24 -7.40
C GLN A 208 2.97 4.00 -7.51
N GLY A 209 3.52 2.86 -7.95
CA GLY A 209 2.81 1.59 -8.09
C GLY A 209 1.98 1.44 -9.38
N GLN A 210 2.02 2.41 -10.28
CA GLN A 210 1.58 2.25 -11.67
C GLN A 210 2.78 1.90 -12.54
N THR A 211 2.67 0.81 -13.29
CA THR A 211 3.72 0.37 -14.22
C THR A 211 3.19 0.35 -15.65
N GLU A 212 3.91 0.99 -16.57
CA GLU A 212 3.65 0.92 -18.00
C GLU A 212 4.85 0.28 -18.72
N THR A 213 4.58 -0.53 -19.76
CA THR A 213 5.62 -1.15 -20.56
C THR A 213 5.44 -0.81 -22.03
N ILE A 214 6.45 -0.16 -22.61
CA ILE A 214 6.47 0.29 -23.99
C ILE A 214 7.37 -0.62 -24.83
N HIS A 215 6.89 -0.96 -26.03
CA HIS A 215 7.64 -1.73 -27.02
C HIS A 215 8.05 -0.85 -28.21
N TYR A 216 9.22 -0.22 -28.12
CA TYR A 216 9.75 0.56 -29.22
C TYR A 216 10.41 -0.33 -30.29
N ARG A 217 10.26 0.02 -31.56
CA ARG A 217 10.85 -0.70 -32.70
C ARG A 217 11.85 0.19 -33.42
N VAL A 218 13.08 -0.27 -33.59
CA VAL A 218 14.13 0.45 -34.32
C VAL A 218 13.79 0.54 -35.81
N VAL A 219 13.61 1.76 -36.32
CA VAL A 219 13.11 2.08 -37.67
C VAL A 219 14.19 2.67 -38.59
N LYS A 220 15.46 2.25 -38.43
CA LYS A 220 16.57 2.67 -39.30
C LYS A 220 16.26 2.51 -40.80
#